data_AF-A0A822FSQ3-F1
#
_entry.id   AF-A0A822FSQ3-F1
#
_cell.length_a   1.000
_cell.length_b   1.000
_cell.length_c   1.000
_cell.angle_alpha   90.00
_cell.angle_beta   90.00
_cell.angle_gamma   90.00
#
_symmetry.space_group_name_H-M   'P 1'
#
loop_
_entity.id
_entity.type
_entity.pdbx_description
1 polymer ?
#
loop_
_entity_poly.entity_id
_entity_poly.type
_entity_poly.pdbx_seq_one_letter_code
_entity_poly.pdbx_strand_id
1 'polypeptide(L)'
;STGGSPLFVALGDFNNDTQLDIVIANQYHNTVSILLGYGNGSFTNQTTYSTGSQPWSVAVGDFNNNTNLDIVVANRHDNSISVFFGYGNGSFTNKTKYSTGSGQLSVAIGDLNKDARLDIVVANDDNTVSVLLGYGNGSFANQTKYSTGYEPWPVTIGDFNNDTRLDIVVANFGDNT
;
A
#
# COMPACT_ATOMS: atom_id res chain seq x y z
N SER A 1 -3.84 -12.52 19.42
CA SER A 1 -4.55 -13.11 18.27
C SER A 1 -4.50 -12.10 17.14
N THR A 2 -3.61 -12.29 16.16
CA THR A 2 -3.71 -11.57 14.88
C THR A 2 -5.07 -11.91 14.27
N GLY A 3 -5.75 -10.95 13.63
CA GLY A 3 -7.03 -11.24 12.95
C GLY A 3 -6.86 -12.42 11.98
N GLY A 4 -7.92 -13.23 11.81
CA GLY A 4 -7.86 -14.43 10.97
C GLY A 4 -7.26 -14.17 9.57
N SER A 5 -6.28 -15.01 9.18
CA SER A 5 -5.49 -15.02 7.93
C SER A 5 -4.90 -13.68 7.50
N PRO A 6 -3.75 -13.27 8.07
CA PRO A 6 -2.97 -12.17 7.50
C PRO A 6 -2.39 -12.59 6.14
N LEU A 7 -2.74 -11.87 5.07
CA LEU A 7 -2.20 -12.14 3.73
C LEU A 7 -0.90 -11.38 3.47
N PHE A 8 -0.79 -10.14 3.98
CA PHE A 8 0.39 -9.30 3.78
C PHE A 8 0.69 -8.46 5.03
N VAL A 9 1.98 -8.21 5.23
CA VAL A 9 2.56 -7.43 6.33
C VAL A 9 3.54 -6.42 5.78
N ALA A 10 3.60 -5.23 6.37
CA ALA A 10 4.67 -4.27 6.15
C ALA A 10 5.23 -3.80 7.50
N LEU A 11 6.48 -3.34 7.48
CA LEU A 11 7.20 -2.84 8.64
C LEU A 11 7.45 -1.34 8.47
N GLY A 12 7.46 -0.61 9.59
CA GLY A 12 7.75 0.82 9.64
C GLY A 12 7.89 1.28 11.08
N ASP A 13 8.45 2.46 11.30
CA ASP A 13 8.39 3.14 12.60
C ASP A 13 7.16 4.08 12.58
N PHE A 14 6.03 3.62 13.11
CA PHE A 14 4.76 4.35 13.04
C PHE A 14 4.58 5.33 14.21
N ASN A 15 5.41 5.24 15.24
CA ASN A 15 5.35 6.07 16.45
C ASN A 15 6.62 6.91 16.71
N ASN A 16 7.56 6.94 15.76
CA ASN A 16 8.81 7.69 15.79
C ASN A 16 9.70 7.35 16.98
N ASP A 17 9.69 6.09 17.43
CA ASP A 17 10.50 5.61 18.55
C ASP A 17 11.74 4.82 18.14
N THR A 18 12.04 4.78 16.84
CA THR A 18 13.15 4.09 16.17
C THR A 18 13.11 2.56 16.23
N GLN A 19 12.01 1.98 16.70
CA GLN A 19 11.79 0.54 16.70
C GLN A 19 10.88 0.15 15.52
N LEU A 20 11.03 -1.09 15.05
CA LEU A 20 10.18 -1.59 13.97
C LEU A 20 8.81 -1.99 14.53
N ASP A 21 7.78 -1.38 13.96
CA ASP A 21 6.38 -1.72 14.14
C ASP A 21 5.87 -2.54 12.96
N ILE A 22 4.64 -3.05 13.10
CA ILE A 22 3.99 -3.92 12.12
C ILE A 22 2.62 -3.36 11.72
N VAL A 23 2.33 -3.32 10.42
CA VAL A 23 0.97 -3.22 9.87
C VAL A 23 0.58 -4.52 9.18
N ILE A 24 -0.65 -4.98 9.43
CA ILE A 24 -1.19 -6.24 8.91
C ILE A 24 -2.53 -5.99 8.22
N ALA A 25 -2.71 -6.52 7.00
CA ALA A 25 -4.01 -6.58 6.34
C ALA A 25 -4.82 -7.80 6.82
N ASN A 26 -5.99 -7.57 7.44
CA ASN A 26 -6.87 -8.63 7.95
C ASN A 26 -8.03 -8.88 6.98
N GLN A 27 -7.79 -9.74 5.98
CA GLN A 27 -8.71 -9.97 4.86
C GLN A 27 -10.16 -10.24 5.30
N TYR A 28 -10.38 -11.16 6.23
CA TYR A 28 -11.74 -11.58 6.63
C TYR A 28 -12.45 -10.59 7.56
N HIS A 29 -11.73 -9.62 8.12
CA HIS A 29 -12.28 -8.66 9.06
C HIS A 29 -12.47 -7.27 8.44
N ASN A 30 -12.01 -7.06 7.20
CA ASN A 30 -12.01 -5.75 6.53
C ASN A 30 -11.33 -4.66 7.37
N THR A 31 -10.22 -5.02 8.01
CA THR A 31 -9.41 -4.10 8.82
C THR A 31 -7.93 -4.19 8.48
N VAL A 32 -7.17 -3.18 8.90
CA VAL A 32 -5.74 -3.31 9.16
C VAL A 32 -5.47 -3.29 10.67
N SER A 33 -4.45 -4.03 11.11
CA SER A 33 -3.95 -4.02 12.49
C SER A 33 -2.59 -3.35 12.55
N ILE A 34 -2.38 -2.50 13.55
CA ILE A 34 -1.09 -1.89 13.89
C ILE A 34 -0.60 -2.47 15.21
N LEU A 35 0.65 -2.93 15.25
CA LEU A 35 1.31 -3.43 16.45
C LEU A 35 2.63 -2.68 16.62
N LEU A 36 2.78 -1.95 17.73
CA LEU A 36 3.99 -1.17 17.99
C LEU A 36 5.05 -2.05 18.66
N GLY A 37 6.28 -1.96 18.19
CA GLY A 37 7.40 -2.76 18.64
C GLY A 37 8.06 -2.20 19.89
N TYR A 38 8.54 -3.09 20.75
CA TYR A 38 9.39 -2.73 21.89
C TYR A 38 10.89 -2.97 21.62
N GLY A 39 11.28 -3.15 20.36
CA GLY A 39 12.69 -3.30 19.95
C GLY A 39 13.36 -4.62 20.37
N ASN A 40 12.69 -5.43 21.19
CA ASN A 40 13.17 -6.72 21.70
C ASN A 40 12.43 -7.93 21.07
N GLY A 41 11.71 -7.69 19.98
CA GLY A 41 10.88 -8.69 19.29
C GLY A 41 9.48 -8.90 19.89
N SER A 42 9.11 -8.15 20.95
CA SER A 42 7.74 -8.10 21.47
C SER A 42 7.00 -6.85 20.98
N PHE A 43 5.66 -6.90 21.01
CA PHE A 43 4.77 -5.87 20.47
C PHE A 43 3.63 -5.52 21.42
N THR A 44 3.06 -4.34 21.25
CA THR A 44 1.81 -3.92 21.91
C THR A 44 0.62 -4.77 21.47
N ASN A 45 -0.51 -4.63 22.18
CA ASN A 45 -1.78 -5.12 21.66
C ASN A 45 -2.13 -4.39 20.36
N GLN A 46 -2.73 -5.11 19.42
CA GLN A 46 -3.10 -4.53 18.13
C GLN A 46 -4.15 -3.42 18.29
N THR A 47 -3.94 -2.33 17.55
CA THR A 47 -4.98 -1.33 17.25
C THR A 47 -5.51 -1.57 15.85
N THR A 48 -6.82 -1.58 15.66
CA THR A 48 -7.44 -1.90 14.37
C THR A 48 -8.12 -0.70 13.73
N TYR A 49 -8.01 -0.61 12.40
CA TYR A 49 -8.66 0.41 11.59
C TYR A 49 -9.47 -0.25 10.48
N SER A 50 -10.71 0.18 10.28
CA SER A 50 -11.57 -0.33 9.19
C SER A 50 -11.05 0.14 7.83
N THR A 51 -10.90 -0.79 6.89
CA THR A 51 -10.50 -0.54 5.49
C THR A 51 -11.63 -0.90 4.53
N GLY A 52 -11.36 -1.04 3.23
CA GLY A 52 -12.30 -1.61 2.24
C GLY A 52 -12.49 -3.12 2.39
N SER A 53 -13.22 -3.71 1.43
CA SER A 53 -13.55 -5.14 1.44
C SER A 53 -12.37 -6.02 1.00
N GLN A 54 -12.08 -7.05 1.80
CA GLN A 54 -10.97 -7.99 1.60
C GLN A 54 -9.63 -7.29 1.32
N PRO A 55 -9.07 -6.59 2.33
CA PRO A 55 -7.73 -6.02 2.20
C PRO A 55 -6.73 -7.13 1.88
N TRP A 56 -5.99 -6.96 0.80
CA TRP A 56 -5.11 -7.97 0.25
C TRP A 56 -3.64 -7.57 0.43
N SER A 57 -3.25 -6.38 -0.02
CA SER A 57 -1.85 -5.92 0.02
C SER A 57 -1.75 -4.58 0.75
N VAL A 58 -0.59 -4.33 1.36
CA VAL A 58 -0.28 -3.11 2.12
C VAL A 58 1.10 -2.58 1.74
N ALA A 59 1.22 -1.26 1.62
CA ALA A 59 2.48 -0.55 1.49
C ALA A 59 2.50 0.67 2.41
N VAL A 60 3.69 1.16 2.73
CA VAL A 60 3.93 2.19 3.75
C VAL A 60 4.90 3.24 3.21
N GLY A 61 4.58 4.53 3.36
CA GLY A 61 5.41 5.66 2.94
C GLY A 61 4.81 6.99 3.37
N ASP A 62 5.59 8.08 3.29
CA ASP A 62 5.10 9.43 3.61
C ASP A 62 4.45 10.07 2.37
N PHE A 63 3.12 10.06 2.29
CA PHE A 63 2.37 10.57 1.14
C PHE A 63 2.04 12.06 1.24
N ASN A 64 2.24 12.66 2.41
CA ASN A 64 1.85 14.03 2.72
C ASN A 64 3.01 14.92 3.16
N ASN A 65 4.25 14.42 3.07
CA ASN A 65 5.50 15.10 3.39
C ASN A 65 5.55 15.63 4.83
N ASN A 66 4.92 14.91 5.77
CA ASN A 66 4.92 15.29 7.19
C ASN A 66 5.93 14.48 8.03
N THR A 67 6.76 13.66 7.39
CA THR A 67 7.77 12.74 7.97
C THR A 67 7.23 11.54 8.73
N ASN A 68 5.92 11.42 8.91
CA ASN A 68 5.30 10.25 9.50
C ASN A 68 4.94 9.25 8.40
N LEU A 69 5.06 7.97 8.72
CA LEU A 69 4.66 6.92 7.81
C LEU A 69 3.15 6.84 7.69
N ASP A 70 2.65 6.89 6.46
CA ASP A 70 1.26 6.63 6.09
C ASP A 70 1.12 5.21 5.53
N ILE A 71 -0.12 4.73 5.41
CA ILE A 71 -0.44 3.37 4.96
C ILE A 71 -1.36 3.43 3.75
N VAL A 72 -1.07 2.63 2.73
CA VAL A 72 -2.00 2.34 1.63
C VAL A 72 -2.35 0.84 1.60
N VAL A 73 -3.62 0.54 1.39
CA VAL A 73 -4.19 -0.82 1.41
C VAL A 73 -4.98 -1.07 0.14
N ALA A 74 -4.60 -2.11 -0.61
CA ALA A 74 -5.36 -2.67 -1.73
C ALA A 74 -6.55 -3.49 -1.24
N ASN A 75 -7.77 -3.15 -1.66
CA ASN A 75 -9.00 -3.81 -1.20
C ASN A 75 -9.63 -4.61 -2.35
N ARG A 76 -9.33 -5.90 -2.42
CA ARG A 76 -9.59 -6.75 -3.59
C ARG A 76 -11.04 -6.69 -4.10
N HIS A 77 -12.02 -6.55 -3.22
CA HIS A 77 -13.45 -6.57 -3.57
C HIS A 77 -14.14 -5.20 -3.48
N ASP A 78 -13.40 -4.11 -3.50
CA ASP A 78 -13.96 -2.75 -3.33
C ASP A 78 -13.57 -1.78 -4.46
N ASN A 79 -12.95 -2.29 -5.53
CA ASN A 79 -12.43 -1.54 -6.69
C ASN A 79 -11.67 -0.28 -6.28
N SER A 80 -10.89 -0.39 -5.19
CA SER A 80 -10.29 0.77 -4.55
C SER A 80 -9.11 0.42 -3.65
N ILE A 81 -8.34 1.46 -3.36
CA ILE A 81 -7.40 1.49 -2.25
C ILE A 81 -7.96 2.34 -1.10
N SER A 82 -7.48 2.06 0.11
CA SER A 82 -7.68 2.87 1.30
C SER A 82 -6.33 3.44 1.73
N VAL A 83 -6.27 4.74 1.99
CA VAL A 83 -5.08 5.45 2.49
C VAL A 83 -5.37 5.96 3.90
N PHE A 84 -4.43 5.76 4.81
CA PHE A 84 -4.49 6.20 6.21
C PHE A 84 -3.27 7.06 6.50
N PHE A 85 -3.47 8.29 6.97
CA PHE A 85 -2.36 9.18 7.30
C PHE A 85 -1.92 8.99 8.74
N GLY A 86 -0.62 8.86 8.96
CA GLY A 86 -0.01 8.65 10.27
C GLY A 86 0.12 9.95 11.04
N TYR A 87 -0.17 9.90 12.34
CA TYR A 87 0.11 11.01 13.27
C TYR A 87 1.50 10.92 13.92
N GLY A 88 2.29 9.88 13.61
CA GLY A 88 3.63 9.71 14.16
C GLY A 88 3.68 9.27 15.63
N ASN A 89 2.56 8.75 16.14
CA ASN A 89 2.44 8.23 17.52
C ASN A 89 1.79 6.84 17.53
N GLY A 90 1.82 6.13 16.39
CA GLY A 90 1.17 4.84 16.20
C GLY A 90 -0.33 4.91 15.90
N SER A 91 -0.92 6.12 15.84
CA SER A 91 -2.32 6.31 15.44
C SER A 91 -2.46 6.92 14.04
N PHE A 92 -3.61 6.66 13.41
CA PHE A 92 -3.89 7.03 12.02
C PHE A 92 -5.24 7.74 11.87
N THR A 93 -5.40 8.48 10.77
CA THR A 93 -6.68 9.04 10.36
C THR A 93 -7.70 7.95 10.01
N ASN A 94 -8.96 8.35 9.80
CA ASN A 94 -9.89 7.51 9.04
C ASN A 94 -9.39 7.32 7.61
N LYS A 95 -9.81 6.21 6.96
CA LYS A 95 -9.46 5.92 5.57
C LYS A 95 -9.95 7.01 4.61
N THR A 96 -9.09 7.40 3.68
CA THR A 96 -9.47 8.05 2.43
C THR A 96 -9.47 7.02 1.32
N LYS A 97 -10.52 6.99 0.50
CA LYS A 97 -10.70 5.98 -0.55
C LYS A 97 -10.38 6.56 -1.91
N TYR A 98 -9.62 5.83 -2.72
CA TYR A 98 -9.34 6.17 -4.12
C TYR A 98 -9.75 5.02 -5.02
N SER A 99 -10.39 5.36 -6.15
CA SER A 99 -10.86 4.37 -7.12
C SER A 99 -9.70 3.82 -7.94
N THR A 100 -9.70 2.51 -8.18
CA THR A 100 -8.69 1.79 -8.97
C THR A 100 -9.36 0.92 -10.04
N GLY A 101 -8.67 -0.08 -10.59
CA GLY A 101 -9.27 -1.14 -11.39
C GLY A 101 -10.16 -2.08 -10.58
N SER A 102 -10.35 -3.30 -11.06
CA SER A 102 -11.08 -4.34 -10.32
C SER A 102 -10.15 -5.44 -9.81
N GLY A 103 -10.45 -5.99 -8.63
CA GLY A 103 -9.65 -7.09 -8.07
C GLY A 103 -8.24 -6.66 -7.68
N GLN A 104 -8.07 -5.69 -6.79
CA GLN A 104 -6.73 -5.23 -6.39
C GLN A 104 -5.92 -6.37 -5.75
N LEU A 105 -4.77 -6.73 -6.33
CA LEU A 105 -3.92 -7.85 -5.88
C LEU A 105 -2.65 -7.38 -5.18
N SER A 106 -2.07 -6.26 -5.62
CA SER A 106 -0.79 -5.76 -5.10
C SER A 106 -0.73 -4.23 -5.19
N VAL A 107 -0.09 -3.60 -4.20
CA VAL A 107 0.21 -2.17 -4.19
C VAL A 107 1.71 -1.96 -4.02
N ALA A 108 2.26 -1.03 -4.80
CA ALA A 108 3.63 -0.54 -4.68
C ALA A 108 3.63 0.99 -4.70
N ILE A 109 4.70 1.60 -4.21
CA ILE A 109 4.85 3.06 -4.10
C ILE A 109 6.22 3.50 -4.57
N GLY A 110 6.30 4.69 -5.15
CA GLY A 110 7.56 5.28 -5.64
C GLY A 110 7.31 6.57 -6.40
N ASP A 111 8.34 7.39 -6.56
CA ASP A 111 8.29 8.63 -7.35
C ASP A 111 8.50 8.32 -8.85
N LEU A 112 7.39 8.11 -9.58
CA LEU A 112 7.42 7.65 -10.97
C LEU A 112 7.70 8.78 -11.95
N ASN A 113 7.34 10.01 -11.58
CA ASN A 113 7.42 11.17 -12.46
C ASN A 113 8.56 12.14 -12.07
N LYS A 114 9.38 11.79 -11.05
CA LYS A 114 10.53 12.54 -10.54
C LYS A 114 10.16 13.91 -9.94
N ASP A 115 9.01 13.98 -9.29
CA ASP A 115 8.58 15.21 -8.63
C ASP A 115 8.88 15.23 -7.12
N ALA A 116 9.63 14.24 -6.63
CA ALA A 116 9.99 14.00 -5.24
C ALA A 116 8.80 13.69 -4.33
N ARG A 117 7.70 13.15 -4.88
CA ARG A 117 6.52 12.74 -4.13
C ARG A 117 6.20 11.29 -4.45
N LEU A 118 5.67 10.59 -3.45
CA LEU A 118 5.31 9.19 -3.63
C LEU A 118 4.02 9.07 -4.44
N ASP A 119 4.11 8.32 -5.54
CA ASP A 119 2.97 7.84 -6.32
C ASP A 119 2.55 6.44 -5.85
N ILE A 120 1.33 6.04 -6.20
CA ILE A 120 0.79 4.71 -5.90
C ILE A 120 0.55 3.95 -7.21
N VAL A 121 1.05 2.72 -7.25
CA VAL A 121 0.83 1.76 -8.32
C VAL A 121 0.05 0.57 -7.78
N VAL A 122 -1.01 0.18 -8.47
CA VAL A 122 -1.88 -0.92 -8.05
C VAL A 122 -2.07 -1.89 -9.20
N ALA A 123 -1.70 -3.15 -8.99
CA ALA A 123 -2.00 -4.23 -9.92
C ALA A 123 -3.43 -4.75 -9.67
N ASN A 124 -4.19 -4.88 -10.75
CA ASN A 124 -5.60 -5.24 -10.73
C ASN A 124 -5.84 -6.53 -11.52
N ASP A 125 -6.70 -7.40 -11.01
CA ASP A 125 -7.16 -8.65 -11.64
C ASP A 125 -7.89 -8.42 -12.98
N ASP A 126 -8.28 -7.17 -13.29
CA ASP A 126 -8.83 -6.77 -14.59
C ASP A 126 -7.78 -6.55 -15.69
N ASN A 127 -6.57 -7.13 -15.53
CA ASN A 127 -5.42 -7.00 -16.44
C ASN A 127 -4.99 -5.55 -16.66
N THR A 128 -5.05 -4.75 -15.58
CA THR A 128 -4.55 -3.38 -15.61
C THR A 128 -3.67 -3.07 -14.41
N VAL A 129 -2.78 -2.11 -14.60
CA VAL A 129 -2.16 -1.37 -13.52
C VAL A 129 -2.79 0.02 -13.44
N SER A 130 -3.25 0.39 -12.25
CA SER A 130 -3.67 1.77 -11.93
C SER A 130 -2.48 2.53 -11.36
N VAL A 131 -2.19 3.71 -11.91
CA VAL A 131 -1.21 4.67 -11.37
C VAL A 131 -1.94 5.90 -10.86
N LEU A 132 -1.70 6.26 -9.61
CA LEU A 132 -2.23 7.46 -8.97
C LEU A 132 -1.06 8.35 -8.56
N LEU A 133 -0.92 9.48 -9.25
CA LEU A 133 0.18 10.41 -8.98
C LEU A 133 -0.07 11.19 -7.68
N GLY A 134 0.94 11.26 -6.83
CA GLY A 134 0.91 11.95 -5.54
C GLY A 134 1.07 13.45 -5.70
N TYR A 135 0.24 14.23 -5.01
CA TYR A 135 0.44 15.68 -4.91
C TYR A 135 1.33 16.08 -3.74
N GLY A 136 1.71 15.14 -2.86
CA GLY A 136 2.63 15.35 -1.73
C GLY A 136 1.99 16.08 -0.55
N ASN A 137 0.66 16.17 -0.55
CA ASN A 137 -0.16 16.72 0.54
C ASN A 137 -1.17 15.67 1.05
N GLY A 138 -0.94 14.40 0.74
CA GLY A 138 -1.84 13.29 1.02
C GLY A 138 -2.95 13.09 -0.02
N SER A 139 -3.11 13.99 -1.00
CA SER A 139 -4.04 13.78 -2.10
C SER A 139 -3.34 13.21 -3.34
N PHE A 140 -4.13 12.50 -4.16
CA PHE A 140 -3.66 11.85 -5.37
C PHE A 140 -4.53 12.23 -6.56
N ALA A 141 -3.93 12.23 -7.74
CA ALA A 141 -4.66 12.34 -9.00
C ALA A 141 -5.62 11.15 -9.19
N ASN A 142 -6.61 11.33 -10.07
CA ASN A 142 -7.42 10.21 -10.54
C ASN A 142 -6.51 9.16 -11.20
N GLN A 143 -6.88 7.89 -11.07
CA GLN A 143 -6.12 6.80 -11.66
C GLN A 143 -5.94 6.99 -13.18
N THR A 144 -4.72 6.71 -13.64
CA THR A 144 -4.45 6.37 -15.03
C THR A 144 -4.27 4.87 -15.12
N LYS A 145 -4.93 4.21 -16.08
CA LYS A 145 -4.83 2.75 -16.26
C LYS A 145 -3.92 2.41 -17.42
N TYR A 146 -3.09 1.39 -17.24
CA TYR A 146 -2.26 0.79 -18.26
C TYR A 146 -2.62 -0.70 -18.36
N SER A 147 -2.77 -1.22 -19.58
CA SER A 147 -3.02 -2.64 -19.80
C SER A 147 -1.78 -3.47 -19.48
N THR A 148 -1.99 -4.65 -18.92
CA THR A 148 -0.96 -5.67 -18.65
C THR A 148 -1.30 -7.00 -19.35
N GLY A 149 -0.48 -8.03 -19.10
CA GLY A 149 -0.88 -9.42 -19.34
C GLY A 149 -1.93 -9.91 -18.33
N TYR A 150 -2.26 -11.21 -18.39
CA TYR A 150 -3.25 -11.82 -17.50
C TYR A 150 -2.77 -11.90 -16.04
N GLU A 151 -3.69 -11.63 -15.11
CA GLU A 151 -3.48 -11.73 -13.65
C GLU A 151 -2.15 -11.11 -13.18
N PRO A 152 -2.00 -9.77 -13.30
CA PRO A 152 -0.77 -9.09 -12.90
C PRO A 152 -0.54 -9.19 -11.38
N TRP A 153 0.46 -9.97 -10.96
CA TRP A 153 0.90 -10.12 -9.57
C TRP A 153 2.29 -10.78 -9.44
N PRO A 154 3.24 -10.22 -8.65
CA PRO A 154 3.22 -8.94 -7.93
C PRO A 154 3.63 -7.74 -8.80
N VAL A 155 3.36 -6.50 -8.33
CA VAL A 155 3.95 -5.26 -8.88
C VAL A 155 5.14 -4.80 -8.04
N THR A 156 6.20 -4.35 -8.71
CA THR A 156 7.37 -3.71 -8.09
C THR A 156 7.78 -2.47 -8.87
N ILE A 157 8.47 -1.56 -8.20
CA ILE A 157 8.96 -0.30 -8.77
C ILE A 157 10.46 -0.21 -8.52
N GLY A 158 11.21 0.14 -9.56
CA GLY A 158 12.67 0.26 -9.49
C GLY A 158 13.24 0.78 -10.80
N ASP A 159 14.45 1.33 -10.79
CA ASP A 159 15.19 1.64 -12.02
C ASP A 159 15.82 0.34 -12.53
N PHE A 160 15.15 -0.33 -13.46
CA PHE A 160 15.58 -1.64 -13.97
C PHE A 160 16.38 -1.50 -15.27
N ASN A 161 16.24 -0.38 -15.98
CA ASN A 161 16.96 -0.10 -17.22
C ASN A 161 18.16 0.86 -17.05
N ASN A 162 18.43 1.33 -15.84
CA ASN A 162 19.48 2.30 -15.46
C ASN A 162 19.33 3.67 -16.17
N ASP A 163 18.11 4.08 -16.49
CA ASP A 163 17.84 5.39 -17.10
C ASP A 163 17.50 6.48 -16.08
N THR A 164 17.62 6.14 -14.78
CA THR A 164 17.30 6.96 -13.61
C THR A 164 15.82 7.22 -13.40
N ARG A 165 14.90 6.74 -14.25
CA ARG A 165 13.44 6.78 -14.02
C ARG A 165 13.03 5.45 -13.39
N LEU A 166 12.06 5.51 -12.49
CA LEU A 166 11.48 4.30 -11.93
C LEU A 166 10.61 3.62 -13.00
N ASP A 167 10.94 2.37 -13.29
CA ASP A 167 10.11 1.48 -14.10
C ASP A 167 9.10 0.75 -13.20
N ILE A 168 7.93 0.45 -13.77
CA ILE A 168 6.94 -0.45 -13.16
C ILE A 168 7.14 -1.82 -13.78
N VAL A 169 7.44 -2.82 -12.94
CA VAL A 169 7.52 -4.22 -13.37
C VAL A 169 6.40 -5.00 -12.72
N VAL A 170 5.72 -5.80 -13.51
CA VAL A 170 4.64 -6.68 -13.05
C VAL A 170 4.91 -8.07 -13.57
N ALA A 171 4.84 -9.08 -12.71
CA ALA A 171 4.77 -10.47 -13.17
C ALA A 171 3.33 -10.81 -13.53
N ASN A 172 3.12 -11.59 -14.59
CA ASN A 172 1.78 -12.07 -14.99
C ASN A 172 1.68 -13.55 -14.65
N PHE A 173 0.57 -13.98 -14.03
CA PHE A 173 0.30 -15.41 -13.82
C PHE A 173 -0.55 -15.93 -14.99
N GLY A 174 -0.05 -16.93 -15.72
CA GLY A 174 -0.83 -17.61 -16.77
C GLY A 174 -0.47 -17.24 -18.21
N ASP A 175 0.45 -16.30 -18.45
CA ASP A 175 1.07 -16.08 -19.75
C ASP A 175 2.60 -16.11 -19.66
N ASN A 176 3.27 -16.59 -20.71
CA ASN A 176 4.73 -16.65 -20.83
C ASN A 176 5.36 -15.28 -21.15
N THR A 177 4.83 -14.18 -20.58
CA THR A 177 5.31 -12.80 -20.83
C THR A 177 5.48 -12.01 -19.56
#